data_AF-A0A9X1FTP3-F1
#
_entry.id   AF-A0A9X1FTP3-F1
#
_cell.length_a   1.000
_cell.length_b   1.000
_cell.length_c   1.000
_cell.angle_alpha   90.00
_cell.angle_beta   90.00
_cell.angle_gamma   90.00
#
_symmetry.space_group_name_H-M   'P 1'
#
loop_
_entity.id
_entity.type
_entity.pdbx_description
1 polymer ?
#
loop_
_entity_poly.entity_id
_entity_poly.type
_entity_poly.pdbx_seq_one_letter_code
_entity_poly.pdbx_strand_id
1 'polypeptide(L)'
;MHLNLAYRWFCRLGLNDVIPDRTTSSSTRLWHYRQSELLRHRFEATVARSVVDEQRKAVDASVIGADANNQYASPNHEWDRARIDADAALRAVREYSNASDDEAFGATSTVEPKFTSFSDPEGQWTAAPDGPAFFSYSDNHLIDTDQGVIVDL
;
A
#
# COMPACT_ATOMS: atom_id res chain seq x y z
N MET A 1 25.27 41.20 -4.78
CA MET A 1 25.12 40.01 -5.65
C MET A 1 25.83 38.84 -4.98
N HIS A 2 25.11 37.83 -4.49
CA HIS A 2 25.71 36.60 -3.96
C HIS A 2 25.91 35.62 -5.11
N LEU A 3 27.16 35.39 -5.51
CA LEU A 3 27.50 34.40 -6.53
C LEU A 3 27.38 33.00 -5.90
N ASN A 4 26.31 32.26 -6.18
CA ASN A 4 26.17 30.88 -5.68
C ASN A 4 27.02 29.91 -6.52
N LEU A 5 28.33 29.97 -6.30
CA LEU A 5 29.33 29.22 -7.06
C LEU A 5 29.14 27.70 -6.94
N ALA A 6 28.74 27.23 -5.74
CA ALA A 6 28.44 25.82 -5.49
C ALA A 6 27.26 25.30 -6.32
N TYR A 7 26.18 26.08 -6.43
CA TYR A 7 25.00 25.70 -7.22
C TYR A 7 25.29 25.70 -8.73
N ARG A 8 26.12 26.63 -9.22
CA ARG A 8 26.56 26.66 -10.62
C ARG A 8 27.45 25.47 -10.97
N TRP A 9 28.36 25.08 -10.08
CA TRP A 9 29.16 23.86 -10.24
C TRP A 9 28.29 22.61 -10.32
N PHE A 10 27.33 22.46 -9.39
CA PHE A 10 26.41 21.33 -9.37
C PHE A 10 25.57 21.22 -10.65
N CYS A 11 25.08 22.36 -11.15
CA CYS A 11 24.28 22.43 -12.37
C CYS A 11 25.10 22.53 -13.67
N ARG A 12 26.45 22.46 -13.61
CA ARG A 12 27.38 22.65 -14.75
C ARG A 12 27.11 23.93 -15.57
N LEU A 13 26.75 25.02 -14.91
CA LEU A 13 26.50 26.31 -15.54
C LEU A 13 27.79 27.13 -15.60
N GLY A 14 28.12 27.69 -16.76
CA GLY A 14 29.21 28.65 -16.96
C GLY A 14 28.97 29.95 -16.17
N LEU A 15 29.91 30.88 -16.09
CA LEU A 15 29.78 32.10 -15.25
C LEU A 15 28.72 33.10 -15.71
N ASN A 16 28.35 33.08 -16.99
CA ASN A 16 27.38 34.00 -17.59
C ASN A 16 25.99 33.38 -17.80
N ASP A 17 25.82 32.09 -17.52
CA ASP A 17 24.56 31.38 -17.74
C ASP A 17 23.46 31.82 -16.76
N VAL A 18 22.23 31.85 -17.23
CA VAL A 18 21.06 32.14 -16.39
C VAL A 18 20.89 31.03 -15.36
N ILE A 19 20.72 31.39 -14.09
CA ILE A 19 20.43 30.40 -13.04
C ILE A 19 18.97 29.98 -13.18
N PRO A 20 18.67 28.70 -13.49
CA PRO A 20 17.30 28.23 -13.56
C PRO A 20 16.68 28.27 -12.16
N ASP A 21 15.43 28.74 -12.09
CA ASP A 21 14.71 28.85 -10.83
C ASP A 21 14.62 27.49 -10.12
N ARG A 22 14.74 27.51 -8.79
CA ARG A 22 14.87 26.32 -7.94
C ARG A 22 13.67 25.37 -8.11
N THR A 23 12.50 25.95 -8.39
CA THR A 23 11.25 25.23 -8.66
C THR A 23 11.31 24.47 -9.98
N THR A 24 11.86 25.08 -11.04
CA THR A 24 11.93 24.52 -12.38
C THR A 24 12.84 23.30 -12.40
N SER A 25 14.03 23.39 -11.80
CA SER A 25 14.98 22.26 -11.80
C SER A 25 14.48 21.04 -11.02
N SER A 26 13.65 21.25 -9.99
CA SER A 26 13.11 20.17 -9.15
C SER A 26 11.91 19.50 -9.83
N SER A 27 11.00 20.30 -10.40
CA SER A 27 9.83 19.81 -11.13
C SER A 27 10.21 19.13 -12.45
N THR A 28 11.16 19.70 -13.21
CA THR A 28 11.64 19.11 -14.46
C THR A 28 12.40 17.80 -14.20
N ARG A 29 13.21 17.72 -13.15
CA ARG A 29 13.85 16.46 -12.74
C ARG A 29 12.81 15.41 -12.36
N LEU A 30 11.86 15.75 -11.49
CA LEU A 30 10.81 14.82 -11.07
C LEU A 30 9.96 14.35 -12.26
N TRP A 31 9.63 15.25 -13.20
CA TRP A 31 8.90 14.91 -14.40
C TRP A 31 9.69 14.00 -15.34
N HIS A 32 10.96 14.30 -15.62
CA HIS A 32 11.80 13.43 -16.43
C HIS A 32 12.05 12.08 -15.77
N TYR A 33 12.20 12.02 -14.45
CA TYR A 33 12.30 10.75 -13.72
C TYR A 33 11.00 9.95 -13.80
N ARG A 34 9.82 10.60 -13.73
CA ARG A 34 8.51 9.95 -13.95
C ARG A 34 8.31 9.48 -15.40
N GLN A 35 8.85 10.22 -16.37
CA GLN A 35 8.80 9.84 -17.80
C GLN A 35 9.84 8.77 -18.15
N SER A 36 10.93 8.69 -17.40
CA SER A 36 11.89 7.61 -17.53
C SER A 36 11.34 6.39 -16.80
N GLU A 37 11.01 5.35 -17.54
CA GLU A 37 10.60 4.05 -16.96
C GLU A 37 11.71 3.37 -16.14
N LEU A 38 12.84 4.04 -15.91
CA LEU A 38 14.02 3.54 -15.21
C LEU A 38 13.72 3.17 -13.76
N LEU A 39 12.96 4.01 -13.03
CA LEU A 39 12.55 3.69 -11.66
C LEU A 39 11.57 2.52 -11.64
N ARG A 40 10.61 2.50 -12.57
CA ARG A 40 9.68 1.38 -12.74
C ARG A 40 10.45 0.08 -13.00
N HIS A 41 11.35 0.06 -13.97
CA HIS A 41 12.15 -1.12 -14.29
C HIS A 41 13.09 -1.55 -13.16
N ARG A 42 13.66 -0.61 -12.41
CA ARG A 42 14.49 -0.94 -11.25
C ARG A 42 13.67 -1.53 -10.12
N PHE A 43 12.47 -0.99 -9.89
CA PHE A 43 11.49 -1.52 -8.95
C PHE A 43 11.02 -2.92 -9.36
N GLU A 44 10.53 -3.08 -10.59
CA GLU A 44 10.12 -4.37 -11.18
C GLU A 44 11.23 -5.42 -11.10
N ALA A 45 12.48 -5.06 -11.44
CA ALA A 45 13.61 -5.98 -11.36
C ALA A 45 13.97 -6.38 -9.91
N THR A 46 13.65 -5.52 -8.94
CA THR A 46 13.85 -5.83 -7.51
C THR A 46 12.74 -6.76 -7.02
N VAL A 47 11.49 -6.45 -7.34
CA VAL A 47 10.32 -7.29 -7.04
C VAL A 47 10.44 -8.66 -7.71
N ALA A 48 10.84 -8.73 -8.98
CA ALA A 48 11.02 -10.01 -9.67
C ALA A 48 12.10 -10.88 -9.01
N ARG A 49 13.15 -10.27 -8.43
CA ARG A 49 14.18 -11.03 -7.69
C ARG A 49 13.68 -11.51 -6.34
N SER A 50 12.92 -10.68 -5.61
CA SER A 50 12.39 -11.07 -4.30
C SER A 50 11.25 -12.08 -4.41
N VAL A 51 10.40 -12.02 -5.44
CA VAL A 51 9.25 -12.92 -5.58
C VAL A 51 9.64 -14.29 -6.16
N VAL A 52 10.68 -14.39 -6.99
CA VAL A 52 11.05 -15.63 -7.70
C VAL A 52 11.89 -16.61 -6.88
N ASP A 53 12.72 -16.14 -5.93
CA ASP A 53 13.54 -17.05 -5.10
C ASP A 53 12.78 -17.46 -3.83
N GLU A 54 12.35 -18.71 -3.72
CA GLU A 54 11.62 -19.22 -2.55
C GLU A 54 12.53 -19.49 -1.33
N GLN A 55 13.85 -19.49 -1.52
CA GLN A 55 14.76 -19.76 -0.43
C GLN A 55 14.83 -18.56 0.51
N ARG A 56 14.58 -18.78 1.82
CA ARG A 56 14.76 -17.78 2.90
C ARG A 56 13.76 -16.63 2.91
N LYS A 57 12.52 -16.93 2.54
CA LYS A 57 11.36 -16.08 2.81
C LYS A 57 10.76 -16.39 4.18
N ALA A 58 10.35 -15.34 4.88
CA ALA A 58 9.52 -15.44 6.07
C ALA A 58 8.21 -14.69 5.81
N VAL A 59 7.12 -15.16 6.40
CA VAL A 59 5.85 -14.44 6.44
C VAL A 59 5.67 -13.99 7.89
N ASP A 60 5.50 -12.68 8.10
CA ASP A 60 4.98 -12.24 9.40
C ASP A 60 3.52 -12.68 9.48
N ALA A 61 3.14 -13.28 10.60
CA ALA A 61 1.78 -13.74 10.85
C ALA A 61 1.20 -13.03 12.08
N SER A 62 1.70 -11.80 12.31
CA SER A 62 1.24 -10.98 13.40
C SER A 62 -0.20 -10.53 13.15
N VAL A 63 -0.92 -10.32 14.25
CA VAL A 63 -2.34 -9.98 14.22
C VAL A 63 -2.50 -8.60 14.83
N ILE A 64 -3.02 -7.66 14.04
CA ILE A 64 -3.26 -6.29 14.46
C ILE A 64 -4.75 -6.15 14.75
N GLY A 65 -5.10 -5.73 15.96
CA GLY A 65 -6.50 -5.47 16.31
C GLY A 65 -7.09 -4.37 15.43
N ALA A 66 -8.23 -4.66 14.81
CA ALA A 66 -9.01 -3.68 14.08
C ALA A 66 -9.69 -2.74 15.10
N ASP A 67 -9.79 -1.45 14.75
CA ASP A 67 -10.55 -0.47 15.54
C ASP A 67 -12.05 -0.62 15.21
N ALA A 68 -12.60 -1.78 15.55
CA ALA A 68 -13.97 -2.15 15.30
C ALA A 68 -14.67 -2.54 16.60
N ASN A 69 -15.89 -2.02 16.78
CA ASN A 69 -16.68 -2.34 17.96
C ASN A 69 -17.28 -3.74 17.85
N ASN A 70 -16.87 -4.64 18.75
CA ASN A 70 -17.36 -6.02 18.81
C ASN A 70 -18.88 -6.15 19.01
N GLN A 71 -19.55 -5.14 19.57
CA GLN A 71 -21.01 -5.13 19.74
C GLN A 71 -21.76 -4.63 18.50
N TYR A 72 -21.06 -3.97 17.58
CA TYR A 72 -21.62 -3.42 16.36
C TYR A 72 -21.20 -4.27 15.16
N ALA A 73 -21.57 -5.55 15.24
CA ALA A 73 -21.33 -6.57 14.23
C ALA A 73 -22.55 -7.46 14.07
N SER A 74 -22.65 -8.11 12.92
CA SER A 74 -23.72 -9.05 12.60
C SER A 74 -23.13 -10.43 12.28
N PRO A 75 -23.82 -11.53 12.59
CA PRO A 75 -23.52 -12.81 11.97
C PRO A 75 -23.52 -12.68 10.45
N ASN A 76 -22.62 -13.37 9.74
CA ASN A 76 -22.47 -13.19 8.29
C ASN A 76 -23.76 -13.48 7.50
N HIS A 77 -24.61 -14.40 7.95
CA HIS A 77 -25.90 -14.70 7.30
C HIS A 77 -26.94 -13.57 7.44
N GLU A 78 -26.76 -12.66 8.41
CA GLU A 78 -27.58 -11.46 8.59
C GLU A 78 -26.90 -10.20 8.01
N TRP A 79 -25.65 -10.34 7.52
CA TRP A 79 -24.94 -9.27 6.86
C TRP A 79 -25.43 -9.11 5.42
N ASP A 80 -26.04 -7.97 5.13
CA ASP A 80 -26.58 -7.67 3.81
C ASP A 80 -25.79 -6.53 3.15
N ARG A 81 -24.84 -6.89 2.28
CA ARG A 81 -24.05 -5.95 1.46
C ARG A 81 -24.95 -5.06 0.61
N ALA A 82 -26.15 -5.53 0.20
CA ALA A 82 -27.05 -4.76 -0.66
C ALA A 82 -27.70 -3.57 0.07
N ARG A 83 -27.56 -3.48 1.40
CA ARG A 83 -27.99 -2.29 2.18
C ARG A 83 -27.01 -1.13 2.08
N ILE A 84 -25.80 -1.36 1.57
CA ILE A 84 -24.79 -0.32 1.38
C ILE A 84 -25.02 0.33 0.01
N ASP A 85 -25.40 1.60 0.02
CA ASP A 85 -25.52 2.39 -1.21
C ASP A 85 -24.12 2.82 -1.70
N ALA A 86 -23.56 2.03 -2.62
CA ALA A 86 -22.29 2.35 -3.27
C ALA A 86 -22.35 3.71 -4.01
N ASP A 87 -23.53 4.11 -4.47
CA ASP A 87 -23.76 5.39 -5.14
C ASP A 87 -23.92 6.58 -4.18
N ALA A 88 -23.96 6.33 -2.87
CA ALA A 88 -23.80 7.36 -1.85
C ALA A 88 -22.32 7.57 -1.46
N ALA A 89 -21.41 6.65 -1.79
CA ALA A 89 -20.01 6.74 -1.41
C ALA A 89 -19.27 7.86 -2.15
N LEU A 90 -18.22 8.43 -1.55
CA LEU A 90 -17.37 9.42 -2.21
C LEU A 90 -16.66 8.80 -3.42
N ARG A 91 -16.39 9.59 -4.47
CA ARG A 91 -15.71 9.10 -5.69
C ARG A 91 -14.45 8.27 -5.39
N ALA A 92 -13.60 8.74 -4.47
CA ALA A 92 -12.37 8.04 -4.10
C ALA A 92 -12.64 6.65 -3.49
N VAL A 93 -13.70 6.50 -2.69
CA VAL A 93 -14.09 5.21 -2.09
C VAL A 93 -14.59 4.24 -3.16
N ARG A 94 -15.35 4.74 -4.14
CA ARG A 94 -15.80 3.92 -5.28
C ARG A 94 -14.64 3.47 -6.16
N GLU A 95 -13.73 4.39 -6.49
CA GLU A 95 -12.54 4.10 -7.29
C GLU A 95 -11.63 3.07 -6.61
N TYR A 96 -11.43 3.19 -5.29
CA TYR A 96 -10.67 2.22 -4.51
C TYR A 96 -11.36 0.85 -4.46
N SER A 97 -12.65 0.80 -4.13
CA SER A 97 -13.40 -0.47 -4.04
C SER A 97 -13.42 -1.23 -5.37
N ASN A 98 -13.57 -0.52 -6.49
CA ASN A 98 -13.53 -1.13 -7.82
C ASN A 98 -12.15 -1.68 -8.20
N ALA A 99 -11.07 -1.12 -7.64
CA ALA A 99 -9.72 -1.62 -7.84
C ALA A 99 -9.43 -2.85 -6.97
N SER A 100 -10.02 -2.93 -5.78
CA SER A 100 -9.89 -4.08 -4.87
C SER A 100 -10.56 -5.37 -5.39
N ASP A 101 -11.57 -5.25 -6.25
CA ASP A 101 -12.20 -6.40 -6.92
C ASP A 101 -11.36 -6.96 -8.10
N ASP A 102 -10.19 -6.37 -8.39
CA ASP A 102 -9.27 -6.86 -9.41
C ASP A 102 -8.51 -8.10 -8.91
N GLU A 103 -8.44 -9.15 -9.74
CA GLU A 103 -7.84 -10.46 -9.41
C GLU A 103 -6.35 -10.35 -9.01
N ALA A 104 -5.74 -9.20 -9.35
CA ALA A 104 -4.38 -8.82 -8.97
C ALA A 104 -4.18 -8.51 -7.47
N PHE A 105 -5.24 -8.19 -6.70
CA PHE A 105 -5.17 -7.86 -5.26
C PHE A 105 -5.30 -9.09 -4.34
N GLY A 106 -5.17 -10.30 -4.89
CA GLY A 106 -5.23 -11.54 -4.15
C GLY A 106 -6.66 -12.06 -4.00
N ALA A 107 -6.81 -13.38 -4.01
CA ALA A 107 -8.10 -14.01 -3.82
C ALA A 107 -8.58 -13.75 -2.39
N THR A 108 -9.75 -13.14 -2.24
CA THR A 108 -10.46 -13.10 -0.96
C THR A 108 -10.52 -14.50 -0.38
N SER A 109 -10.20 -14.65 0.91
CA SER A 109 -10.29 -15.93 1.62
C SER A 109 -11.63 -16.60 1.32
N THR A 110 -11.61 -17.89 0.96
CA THR A 110 -12.83 -18.69 0.75
C THR A 110 -13.59 -18.97 2.04
N VAL A 111 -13.01 -18.59 3.18
CA VAL A 111 -13.62 -18.76 4.50
C VAL A 111 -14.64 -17.64 4.71
N GLU A 112 -15.91 -18.01 4.80
CA GLU A 112 -16.93 -17.06 5.22
C GLU A 112 -16.69 -16.61 6.67
N PRO A 113 -16.65 -15.30 6.94
CA PRO A 113 -16.45 -14.78 8.27
C PRO A 113 -17.61 -15.20 9.17
N LYS A 114 -17.35 -15.44 10.46
CA LYS A 114 -18.42 -15.77 11.41
C LYS A 114 -19.27 -14.55 11.75
N PHE A 115 -18.60 -13.42 11.93
CA PHE A 115 -19.17 -12.11 12.21
C PHE A 115 -18.50 -11.09 11.30
N THR A 116 -19.28 -10.11 10.86
CA THR A 116 -18.84 -8.99 10.04
C THR A 116 -19.16 -7.71 10.79
N SER A 117 -18.16 -6.84 10.98
CA SER A 117 -18.36 -5.54 11.62
C SER A 117 -19.03 -4.56 10.66
N PHE A 118 -19.93 -3.72 11.17
CA PHE A 118 -20.55 -2.65 10.38
C PHE A 118 -19.61 -1.49 10.08
N SER A 119 -18.66 -1.21 10.97
CA SER A 119 -17.69 -0.13 10.78
C SER A 119 -16.51 -0.55 9.92
N ASP A 120 -16.22 -1.84 9.88
CA ASP A 120 -15.04 -2.40 9.24
C ASP A 120 -15.31 -3.84 8.77
N PRO A 121 -15.90 -4.02 7.57
CA PRO A 121 -16.26 -5.34 7.06
C PRO A 121 -15.07 -6.23 6.69
N GLU A 122 -13.86 -5.66 6.57
CA GLU A 122 -12.64 -6.36 6.16
C GLU A 122 -11.91 -6.98 7.35
N GLY A 123 -12.13 -6.47 8.57
CA GLY A 123 -11.62 -7.06 9.80
C GLY A 123 -12.16 -8.48 10.05
N GLN A 124 -11.28 -9.42 10.38
CA GLN A 124 -11.64 -10.81 10.66
C GLN A 124 -11.88 -11.04 12.15
N TRP A 125 -12.96 -11.74 12.49
CA TRP A 125 -13.26 -12.15 13.87
C TRP A 125 -12.31 -13.27 14.33
N THR A 126 -11.48 -13.01 15.34
CA THR A 126 -10.51 -13.97 15.90
C THR A 126 -10.55 -14.04 17.42
N ALA A 127 -10.02 -15.13 17.98
CA ALA A 127 -9.76 -15.30 19.41
C ALA A 127 -8.27 -15.63 19.71
N ALA A 128 -7.38 -15.44 18.73
CA ALA A 128 -5.93 -15.53 18.93
C ALA A 128 -5.49 -14.28 19.70
N PRO A 129 -5.40 -14.30 21.05
CA PRO A 129 -4.32 -14.91 21.82
C PRO A 129 -4.83 -15.50 23.17
N ASP A 130 -5.86 -16.35 23.10
CA ASP A 130 -6.51 -16.95 24.29
C ASP A 130 -7.26 -15.92 25.17
N GLY A 131 -7.74 -14.84 24.54
CA GLY A 131 -8.52 -13.75 25.14
C GLY A 131 -9.93 -13.61 24.55
N PRO A 132 -10.69 -12.57 24.94
CA PRO A 132 -11.98 -12.27 24.32
C PRO A 132 -11.82 -12.07 22.82
N ALA A 133 -12.76 -12.61 22.05
CA ALA A 133 -12.71 -12.48 20.60
C ALA A 133 -12.88 -11.01 20.17
N PHE A 134 -12.18 -10.64 19.11
CA PHE A 134 -12.10 -9.28 18.58
C PHE A 134 -11.89 -9.32 17.06
N PHE A 135 -12.11 -8.18 16.42
CA PHE A 135 -11.79 -8.01 15.00
C PHE A 135 -10.31 -7.69 14.81
N SER A 136 -9.68 -8.27 13.80
CA SER A 136 -8.26 -8.08 13.53
C SER A 136 -7.91 -8.22 12.06
N TYR A 137 -6.80 -7.61 11.68
CA TYR A 137 -6.11 -7.84 10.41
C TYR A 137 -4.92 -8.77 10.64
N SER A 138 -4.69 -9.66 9.68
CA SER A 138 -3.45 -10.43 9.63
C SER A 138 -2.43 -9.63 8.85
N ASP A 139 -1.29 -9.35 9.48
CA ASP A 139 -0.22 -8.58 8.87
C ASP A 139 0.70 -9.53 8.07
N ASN A 140 0.22 -9.98 6.90
CA ASN A 140 0.86 -11.05 6.11
C ASN A 140 1.94 -10.54 5.15
N HIS A 141 2.91 -9.78 5.65
CA HIS A 141 4.01 -9.32 4.80
C HIS A 141 5.01 -10.45 4.52
N LEU A 142 5.42 -10.57 3.25
CA LEU A 142 6.52 -11.40 2.84
C LEU A 142 7.85 -10.67 3.05
N ILE A 143 8.72 -11.26 3.86
CA ILE A 143 10.04 -10.73 4.16
C ILE A 143 11.08 -11.60 3.44
N ASP A 144 11.78 -10.99 2.49
CA ASP A 144 13.02 -11.52 1.92
C ASP A 144 14.17 -11.20 2.89
N THR A 145 14.61 -12.22 3.63
CA THR A 145 15.61 -12.04 4.70
C THR A 145 17.03 -11.82 4.17
N ASP A 146 17.30 -12.13 2.90
CA ASP A 146 18.62 -11.96 2.29
C ASP A 146 18.76 -10.59 1.62
N GLN A 147 17.69 -10.10 0.97
CA GLN A 147 17.70 -8.79 0.28
C GLN A 147 17.16 -7.65 1.15
N GLY A 148 16.57 -7.95 2.33
CA GLY A 148 15.97 -6.95 3.20
C GLY A 148 14.75 -6.25 2.58
N VAL A 149 14.00 -6.97 1.75
CA VAL A 149 12.81 -6.46 1.07
C VAL A 149 11.58 -6.99 1.79
N ILE A 150 10.64 -6.10 2.08
CA ILE A 150 9.32 -6.43 2.62
C ILE A 150 8.31 -6.16 1.51
N VAL A 151 7.49 -7.15 1.19
CA VAL A 151 6.41 -7.07 0.20
C VAL A 151 5.10 -7.34 0.92
N ASP A 152 4.15 -6.43 0.74
CA ASP A 152 2.76 -6.63 1.16
C ASP A 152 2.07 -7.50 0.10
N LEU A 153 1.38 -8.57 0.52
CA LEU A 153 0.81 -9.61 -0.35
C LEU A 153 -0.72 -9.71 -0.22
#